data_AF-N6ZLI6-F1
#
_entry.id   AF-N6ZLI6-F1
#
_cell.length_a   1.000
_cell.length_b   1.000
_cell.length_c   1.000
_cell.angle_alpha   90.00
_cell.angle_beta   90.00
_cell.angle_gamma   90.00
#
_symmetry.space_group_name_H-M   'P 1'
#
loop_
_entity.id
_entity.type
_entity.pdbx_description
1 polymer ?
#
loop_
_entity_poly.entity_id
_entity_poly.type
_entity_poly.pdbx_seq_one_letter_code
_entity_poly.pdbx_strand_id
1 'polypeptide(L)'
;MNAPTRFPARATQRLRRGLNRLVRAPHARRARELGSVLACCMLLAMQTVHALGLPPQLAASEAGLREIGRGELRWLGFKLYDAALWARVPGAQAMDDEYVLSIRYARAVSSERLVELSLEEMRRLDLADEPTLARWAEALAAALPSVAAGDTLSGLHRPG
;
A
#
# COMPACT_ATOMS: atom_id res chain seq x y z
N MET A 1 -16.50 -0.05 79.70
CA MET A 1 -17.01 0.20 78.34
C MET A 1 -16.18 1.28 77.69
N ASN A 2 -15.93 1.12 76.39
CA ASN A 2 -15.22 1.98 75.43
C ASN A 2 -13.69 1.83 75.37
N ALA A 3 -13.29 1.12 74.31
CA ALA A 3 -11.94 0.79 73.90
C ALA A 3 -11.30 1.91 73.03
N PRO A 4 -9.97 1.98 72.98
CA PRO A 4 -9.21 3.01 72.26
C PRO A 4 -8.86 2.58 70.82
N THR A 5 -8.82 3.53 69.89
CA THR A 5 -8.28 3.33 68.54
C THR A 5 -6.79 3.68 68.50
N ARG A 6 -5.95 2.65 68.31
CA ARG A 6 -4.54 2.77 67.91
C ARG A 6 -4.44 2.73 66.38
N PHE A 7 -3.68 3.65 65.81
CA PHE A 7 -3.07 3.49 64.49
C PHE A 7 -1.71 2.79 64.63
N PRO A 8 -1.38 1.83 63.75
CA PRO A 8 0.01 1.50 63.49
C PRO A 8 0.39 1.81 62.03
N ALA A 9 1.66 2.20 61.89
CA ALA A 9 2.40 2.36 60.66
C ALA A 9 3.29 1.14 60.37
N ARG A 10 3.79 1.08 59.12
CA ARG A 10 4.85 0.18 58.56
C ARG A 10 4.29 -1.17 58.06
N ALA A 11 4.75 -1.79 56.97
CA ALA A 11 6.04 -1.74 56.30
C ALA A 11 5.98 -2.41 54.90
N THR A 12 6.88 -2.00 54.00
CA THR A 12 7.68 -2.82 53.06
C THR A 12 7.04 -3.83 52.09
N GLN A 13 7.21 -3.50 50.80
CA GLN A 13 8.07 -4.21 49.83
C GLN A 13 7.57 -5.50 49.16
N ARG A 14 7.40 -5.39 47.83
CA ARG A 14 7.60 -6.42 46.78
C ARG A 14 6.86 -7.75 46.97
N LEU A 15 5.98 -8.10 46.04
CA LEU A 15 6.10 -9.35 45.25
C LEU A 15 4.91 -9.49 44.28
N ARG A 16 5.23 -9.41 43.00
CA ARG A 16 4.79 -10.31 41.91
C ARG A 16 3.40 -10.96 42.05
N ARG A 17 2.61 -10.74 40.98
CA ARG A 17 1.49 -11.57 40.47
C ARG A 17 0.09 -11.07 40.82
N GLY A 18 -0.41 -10.23 39.93
CA GLY A 18 -1.83 -9.94 39.73
C GLY A 18 -1.97 -9.30 38.34
N LEU A 19 -1.75 -10.05 37.27
CA LEU A 19 -2.83 -10.71 36.54
C LEU A 19 -3.99 -9.74 36.25
N ASN A 20 -3.97 -9.28 34.99
CA ASN A 20 -5.13 -9.23 34.12
C ASN A 20 -6.22 -8.18 34.43
N ARG A 21 -6.55 -7.40 33.39
CA ARG A 21 -7.47 -6.25 33.38
C ARG A 21 -6.77 -5.04 33.97
N LEU A 22 -6.26 -4.12 33.18
CA LEU A 22 -7.00 -3.13 32.40
C LEU A 22 -5.99 -2.72 31.32
N VAL A 23 -6.26 -2.82 30.01
CA VAL A 23 -7.04 -1.86 29.24
C VAL A 23 -7.58 -2.60 28.01
N ARG A 24 -8.85 -2.97 28.05
CA ARG A 24 -9.68 -3.20 26.85
C ARG A 24 -10.75 -2.12 26.88
N ALA A 25 -10.73 -1.24 25.88
CA ALA A 25 -11.87 -0.66 25.14
C ALA A 25 -11.31 0.50 24.26
N PRO A 26 -12.07 1.05 23.30
CA PRO A 26 -11.98 0.62 21.90
C PRO A 26 -11.73 1.83 20.97
N HIS A 27 -10.64 1.85 20.21
CA HIS A 27 -10.41 2.88 19.19
C HIS A 27 -11.02 2.51 17.83
N ALA A 28 -12.25 1.96 17.85
CA ALA A 28 -13.09 1.97 16.66
C ALA A 28 -13.60 3.40 16.45
N ARG A 29 -13.53 3.87 15.19
CA ARG A 29 -14.20 5.06 14.62
C ARG A 29 -13.39 6.36 14.45
N ARG A 30 -12.11 6.32 14.06
CA ARG A 30 -11.45 7.48 13.40
C ARG A 30 -10.51 7.10 12.23
N ALA A 31 -10.84 6.06 11.48
CA ALA A 31 -10.04 5.61 10.32
C ALA A 31 -10.85 5.55 9.01
N ARG A 32 -11.91 6.36 8.88
CA ARG A 32 -12.73 6.40 7.65
C ARG A 32 -12.59 7.67 6.82
N GLU A 33 -11.85 8.68 7.29
CA GLU A 33 -11.74 9.95 6.54
C GLU A 33 -10.37 10.21 5.90
N LEU A 34 -9.34 9.40 6.21
CA LEU A 34 -8.05 9.47 5.52
C LEU A 34 -8.03 8.74 4.17
N GLY A 35 -8.96 7.80 3.94
CA GLY A 35 -9.11 7.09 2.66
C GLY A 35 -9.66 7.98 1.53
N SER A 36 -10.37 9.06 1.86
CA SER A 36 -10.95 9.97 0.86
C SER A 36 -9.97 11.04 0.37
N VAL A 37 -8.92 11.35 1.13
CA VAL A 37 -7.90 12.33 0.71
C VAL A 37 -6.93 11.72 -0.30
N LEU A 38 -6.57 10.43 -0.16
CA LEU A 38 -5.74 9.74 -1.16
C LEU A 38 -6.49 9.52 -2.48
N ALA A 39 -7.79 9.19 -2.41
CA ALA A 39 -8.65 9.09 -3.59
C ALA A 39 -8.86 10.45 -4.30
N CYS A 40 -8.98 11.55 -3.56
CA CYS A 40 -9.03 12.90 -4.15
C CYS A 40 -7.68 13.36 -4.73
N CYS A 41 -6.55 13.02 -4.11
CA CYS A 41 -5.23 13.34 -4.66
C CYS A 41 -4.89 12.53 -5.92
N MET A 42 -5.43 11.31 -6.08
CA MET A 42 -5.33 10.57 -7.35
C MET A 42 -6.18 11.19 -8.49
N LEU A 43 -7.26 11.92 -8.16
CA LEU A 43 -8.15 12.54 -9.14
C LEU A 43 -7.67 13.92 -9.64
N LEU A 44 -6.76 14.61 -8.93
CA LEU A 44 -6.38 16.00 -9.23
C LEU A 44 -5.13 16.16 -10.12
N ALA A 45 -4.46 15.09 -10.53
CA ALA A 45 -3.25 15.15 -11.37
C ALA A 45 -3.51 14.91 -12.88
N MET A 46 -4.74 15.15 -13.35
CA MET A 46 -5.18 14.91 -14.74
C MET A 46 -4.59 15.86 -15.80
N GLN A 47 -3.46 16.52 -15.55
CA GLN A 47 -2.96 17.58 -16.44
C GLN A 47 -1.47 17.39 -16.79
N THR A 48 -1.12 16.28 -17.45
CA THR A 48 -0.11 16.26 -18.53
C THR A 48 -0.33 15.05 -19.43
N VAL A 49 -0.63 15.28 -20.72
CA VAL A 49 -0.71 14.21 -21.71
C VAL A 49 0.70 13.82 -22.13
N HIS A 50 1.29 12.84 -21.45
CA HIS A 50 2.32 11.97 -22.05
C HIS A 50 1.66 10.62 -22.31
N ALA A 51 1.44 10.29 -23.58
CA ALA A 51 0.92 8.98 -23.95
C ALA A 51 1.92 7.91 -23.52
N LEU A 52 1.59 7.22 -22.42
CA LEU A 52 2.21 5.95 -22.10
C LEU A 52 1.56 4.96 -23.08
N GLY A 53 2.31 4.49 -24.07
CA GLY A 53 1.84 3.39 -24.92
C GLY A 53 1.81 2.10 -24.10
N LEU A 54 0.93 1.15 -24.46
CA LEU A 54 1.08 -0.20 -23.95
C LEU A 54 2.43 -0.74 -24.45
N PRO A 55 3.29 -1.32 -23.58
CA PRO A 55 4.56 -1.84 -24.03
C PRO A 55 4.36 -2.91 -25.12
N PRO A 56 5.25 -3.00 -26.12
CA PRO A 56 5.10 -3.94 -27.23
C PRO A 56 5.08 -5.41 -26.77
N GLN A 57 5.69 -5.74 -25.63
CA GLN A 57 5.64 -7.08 -25.03
C GLN A 57 4.24 -7.47 -24.55
N LEU A 58 3.38 -6.48 -24.28
CA LEU A 58 1.98 -6.66 -23.90
C LEU A 58 1.03 -6.43 -25.08
N ALA A 59 1.55 -6.21 -26.29
CA ALA A 59 0.75 -6.06 -27.51
C ALA A 59 -0.14 -7.30 -27.80
N ALA A 60 0.29 -8.50 -27.42
CA ALA A 60 -0.54 -9.71 -27.54
C ALA A 60 -1.77 -9.70 -26.61
N SER A 61 -1.70 -8.96 -25.50
CA SER A 61 -2.82 -8.71 -24.59
C SER A 61 -3.74 -7.57 -25.06
N GLU A 62 -3.39 -6.84 -26.14
CA GLU A 62 -4.16 -5.66 -26.59
C GLU A 62 -5.57 -5.95 -27.08
N ALA A 63 -5.91 -7.19 -27.44
CA ALA A 63 -7.20 -7.49 -28.04
C ALA A 63 -8.34 -7.08 -27.10
N GLY A 64 -8.87 -5.86 -27.28
CA GLY A 64 -9.91 -5.24 -26.45
C GLY A 64 -9.44 -4.41 -25.25
N LEU A 65 -8.14 -4.32 -24.94
CA LEU A 65 -7.65 -3.43 -23.88
C LEU A 65 -7.62 -1.98 -24.34
N ARG A 66 -8.13 -1.08 -23.51
CA ARG A 66 -8.07 0.37 -23.72
C ARG A 66 -7.60 1.06 -22.46
N GLU A 67 -6.95 2.20 -22.61
CA GLU A 67 -6.57 3.02 -21.47
C GLU A 67 -7.84 3.53 -20.77
N ILE A 68 -8.02 3.14 -19.51
CA ILE A 68 -9.18 3.50 -18.69
C ILE A 68 -8.81 4.48 -17.56
N GLY A 69 -7.51 4.70 -17.33
CA GLY A 69 -7.04 5.62 -16.30
C GLY A 69 -5.56 5.97 -16.45
N ARG A 70 -5.18 7.14 -15.94
CA ARG A 70 -3.81 7.65 -15.92
C ARG A 70 -3.57 8.49 -14.66
N GLY A 71 -2.35 8.48 -14.14
CA GLY A 71 -1.91 9.34 -13.05
C GLY A 71 -0.42 9.65 -13.14
N GLU A 72 0.05 10.63 -12.37
CA GLU A 72 1.47 10.84 -12.13
C GLU A 72 1.74 11.00 -10.63
N LEU A 73 2.94 10.65 -10.19
CA LEU A 73 3.41 10.94 -8.84
C LEU A 73 4.52 11.99 -8.88
N ARG A 74 4.35 13.03 -8.06
CA ARG A 74 5.38 14.03 -7.79
C ARG A 74 5.63 14.13 -6.29
N TRP A 75 6.89 14.31 -5.93
CA TRP A 75 7.30 14.56 -4.57
C TRP A 75 8.17 15.82 -4.53
N LEU A 76 7.77 16.80 -3.72
CA LEU A 76 8.44 18.12 -3.62
C LEU A 76 8.69 18.77 -5.00
N GLY A 77 7.73 18.66 -5.92
CA GLY A 77 7.83 19.20 -7.29
C GLY A 77 8.59 18.30 -8.28
N PHE A 78 9.37 17.33 -7.80
CA PHE A 78 10.08 16.36 -8.65
C PHE A 78 9.15 15.25 -9.14
N LYS A 79 9.19 14.96 -10.45
CA LYS A 79 8.44 13.85 -11.03
C LYS A 79 9.10 12.52 -10.70
N LEU A 80 8.31 11.59 -10.16
CA LEU A 80 8.73 10.23 -9.84
C LEU A 80 8.33 9.26 -10.94
N TYR A 81 7.06 9.28 -11.36
CA TYR A 81 6.59 8.42 -12.45
C TYR A 81 5.31 8.95 -13.12
N ASP A 82 5.04 8.43 -14.31
CA ASP A 82 3.74 8.37 -14.96
C ASP A 82 3.17 6.96 -14.83
N ALA A 83 1.88 6.82 -14.59
CA ALA A 83 1.18 5.54 -14.53
C ALA A 83 -0.04 5.55 -15.44
N ALA A 84 -0.31 4.43 -16.12
CA ALA A 84 -1.53 4.21 -16.89
C ALA A 84 -2.10 2.82 -16.61
N LEU A 85 -3.42 2.71 -16.69
CA LEU A 85 -4.20 1.50 -16.47
C LEU A 85 -4.99 1.19 -17.74
N TRP A 86 -4.80 -0.02 -18.27
CA TRP A 86 -5.55 -0.54 -19.41
C TRP A 86 -6.42 -1.70 -18.98
N ALA A 87 -7.67 -1.69 -19.40
CA ALA A 87 -8.64 -2.77 -19.16
C ALA A 87 -9.64 -2.81 -20.33
N ARG A 88 -10.44 -3.88 -20.42
CA ARG A 88 -11.51 -3.98 -21.43
C ARG A 88 -12.65 -3.00 -21.14
N VAL A 89 -13.05 -2.96 -19.88
CA VAL A 89 -14.15 -2.12 -19.39
C VAL A 89 -13.64 -1.16 -18.32
N PRO A 90 -14.12 0.09 -18.26
CA PRO A 90 -13.81 1.03 -17.20
C PRO A 90 -14.66 0.72 -15.95
N GLY A 91 -14.31 1.34 -14.83
CA GLY A 91 -15.03 1.21 -13.57
C GLY A 91 -14.58 -0.01 -12.74
N ALA A 92 -15.35 -0.37 -11.72
CA ALA A 92 -14.97 -1.42 -10.78
C ALA A 92 -14.80 -2.79 -11.46
N GLN A 93 -15.58 -3.07 -12.50
CA GLN A 93 -15.54 -4.32 -13.27
C GLN A 93 -14.21 -4.52 -14.00
N ALA A 94 -13.40 -3.47 -14.15
CA ALA A 94 -12.06 -3.58 -14.71
C ALA A 94 -11.15 -4.54 -13.93
N MET A 95 -11.39 -4.67 -12.61
CA MET A 95 -10.55 -5.47 -11.72
C MET A 95 -10.91 -6.96 -11.72
N ASP A 96 -12.06 -7.33 -12.31
CA ASP A 96 -12.53 -8.71 -12.41
C ASP A 96 -12.01 -9.42 -13.68
N ASP A 97 -11.40 -8.66 -14.59
CA ASP A 97 -11.00 -9.07 -15.94
C ASP A 97 -9.48 -8.86 -16.16
N GLU A 98 -8.98 -9.21 -17.34
CA GLU A 98 -7.59 -8.90 -17.70
C GLU A 98 -7.34 -7.38 -17.71
N TYR A 99 -6.35 -6.92 -16.94
CA TYR A 99 -5.90 -5.53 -16.93
C TYR A 99 -4.38 -5.41 -16.84
N VAL A 100 -3.86 -4.30 -17.36
CA VAL A 100 -2.45 -3.93 -17.29
C VAL A 100 -2.31 -2.64 -16.50
N LEU A 101 -1.40 -2.62 -15.52
CA LEU A 101 -0.88 -1.41 -14.92
C LEU A 101 0.54 -1.19 -15.44
N SER A 102 0.85 0.00 -15.96
CA SER A 102 2.19 0.34 -16.42
C SER A 102 2.64 1.65 -15.81
N ILE A 103 3.90 1.67 -15.38
CA ILE A 103 4.52 2.78 -14.68
C ILE A 103 5.82 3.10 -15.41
N ARG A 104 5.91 4.31 -15.98
CA ARG A 104 7.14 4.86 -16.54
C ARG A 104 7.84 5.70 -15.49
N TYR A 105 9.00 5.25 -15.06
CA TYR A 105 9.77 5.91 -14.03
C TYR A 105 10.51 7.11 -14.61
N ALA A 106 10.38 8.26 -13.96
CA ALA A 106 11.14 9.45 -14.32
C ALA A 106 12.54 9.44 -13.70
N ARG A 107 12.79 8.61 -12.68
CA ARG A 107 14.02 8.49 -11.88
C ARG A 107 14.41 7.01 -11.74
N ALA A 108 15.68 6.74 -11.45
CA ALA A 108 16.11 5.38 -11.15
C ALA A 108 15.62 4.92 -9.77
N VAL A 109 15.21 3.66 -9.65
CA VAL A 109 14.79 3.01 -8.40
C VAL A 109 15.36 1.60 -8.37
N SER A 110 15.97 1.20 -7.26
CA SER A 110 16.53 -0.15 -7.13
C SER A 110 15.42 -1.19 -6.89
N SER A 111 15.69 -2.44 -7.28
CA SER A 111 14.81 -3.58 -7.00
C SER A 111 14.45 -3.67 -5.51
N GLU A 112 15.44 -3.54 -4.62
CA GLU A 112 15.25 -3.62 -3.17
C GLU A 112 14.28 -2.55 -2.68
N ARG A 113 14.40 -1.32 -3.22
CA ARG A 113 13.50 -0.22 -2.86
C ARG A 113 12.09 -0.43 -3.41
N LEU A 114 11.94 -1.01 -4.60
CA LEU A 114 10.62 -1.36 -5.15
C LEU A 114 9.93 -2.45 -4.29
N VAL A 115 10.67 -3.46 -3.86
CA VAL A 115 10.18 -4.51 -2.97
C VAL A 115 9.77 -3.93 -1.62
N GLU A 116 10.63 -3.13 -1.00
CA GLU A 116 10.36 -2.48 0.29
C GLU A 116 9.08 -1.64 0.24
N LEU A 117 8.98 -0.74 -0.75
CA LEU A 117 7.79 0.10 -0.94
C LEU A 117 6.52 -0.72 -1.16
N SER A 118 6.62 -1.82 -1.93
CA SER A 118 5.48 -2.71 -2.17
C SER A 118 5.00 -3.36 -0.88
N LEU A 119 5.92 -3.85 -0.04
CA LEU A 119 5.59 -4.47 1.24
C LEU A 119 5.04 -3.44 2.25
N GLU A 120 5.59 -2.23 2.29
CA GLU A 120 5.05 -1.14 3.10
C GLU A 120 3.60 -0.82 2.73
N GLU A 121 3.31 -0.73 1.43
CA GLU A 121 1.97 -0.49 0.93
C GLU A 121 1.01 -1.66 1.24
N MET A 122 1.46 -2.91 1.07
CA MET A 122 0.67 -4.09 1.42
C MET A 122 0.33 -4.13 2.91
N ARG A 123 1.28 -3.76 3.80
CA ARG A 123 1.02 -3.61 5.23
C ARG A 123 0.02 -2.50 5.53
N ARG A 124 0.19 -1.34 4.89
CA ARG A 124 -0.70 -0.19 5.05
C ARG A 124 -2.13 -0.51 4.67
N LEU A 125 -2.31 -1.37 3.67
CA LEU A 125 -3.60 -1.83 3.15
C LEU A 125 -4.14 -3.08 3.86
N ASP A 126 -3.41 -3.62 4.85
CA ASP A 126 -3.79 -4.84 5.59
C ASP A 126 -4.08 -6.04 4.67
N LEU A 127 -3.26 -6.21 3.61
CA LEU A 127 -3.49 -7.23 2.58
C LEU A 127 -3.07 -8.65 3.00
N ALA A 128 -2.16 -8.78 3.97
CA ALA A 128 -1.66 -10.07 4.44
C ALA A 128 -0.94 -9.96 5.79
N ASP A 129 -0.76 -11.09 6.46
CA ASP A 129 0.03 -11.20 7.69
C ASP A 129 1.55 -11.22 7.41
N GLU A 130 2.37 -10.90 8.41
CA GLU A 130 3.84 -10.82 8.24
C GLU A 130 4.47 -12.11 7.67
N PRO A 131 4.06 -13.34 8.04
CA PRO A 131 4.58 -14.55 7.41
C PRO A 131 4.28 -14.63 5.90
N THR A 132 3.11 -14.17 5.46
CA THR A 132 2.78 -14.12 4.04
C THR A 132 3.53 -13.01 3.32
N LEU A 133 3.68 -11.85 3.95
CA LEU A 133 4.47 -10.75 3.40
C LEU A 133 5.94 -11.12 3.22
N ALA A 134 6.52 -11.88 4.16
CA ALA A 134 7.89 -12.39 4.03
C ALA A 134 8.04 -13.32 2.80
N ARG A 135 7.07 -14.22 2.58
CA ARG A 135 7.05 -15.09 1.39
C ARG A 135 6.88 -14.28 0.10
N TRP A 136 6.02 -13.25 0.12
CA TRP A 136 5.84 -12.36 -1.03
C TRP A 136 7.05 -11.48 -1.30
N ALA A 137 7.84 -11.12 -0.29
CA ALA A 137 9.07 -10.37 -0.48
C ALA A 137 10.03 -11.08 -1.46
N GLU A 138 10.17 -12.40 -1.33
CA GLU A 138 10.99 -13.21 -2.25
C GLU A 138 10.43 -13.21 -3.67
N ALA A 139 9.11 -13.39 -3.82
CA ALA A 139 8.44 -13.36 -5.11
C ALA A 139 8.55 -11.98 -5.79
N LEU A 140 8.41 -10.90 -5.01
CA LEU A 140 8.57 -9.53 -5.48
C LEU A 140 10.01 -9.25 -5.89
N ALA A 141 11.00 -9.70 -5.12
CA ALA A 141 12.41 -9.54 -5.47
C ALA A 141 12.78 -10.25 -6.78
N ALA A 142 12.17 -11.41 -7.04
CA ALA A 142 12.35 -12.12 -8.31
C ALA A 142 11.64 -11.42 -9.49
N ALA A 143 10.52 -10.75 -9.25
CA ALA A 143 9.67 -10.17 -10.28
C ALA A 143 9.98 -8.69 -10.60
N LEU A 144 10.52 -7.93 -9.65
CA LEU A 144 10.72 -6.49 -9.73
C LEU A 144 12.20 -6.16 -9.95
N PRO A 145 12.67 -5.94 -11.20
CA PRO A 145 14.04 -5.53 -11.45
C PRO A 145 14.28 -4.07 -11.04
N SER A 146 15.55 -3.69 -10.87
CA SER A 146 15.93 -2.28 -10.80
C SER A 146 15.55 -1.56 -12.10
N VAL A 147 15.08 -0.33 -11.97
CA VAL A 147 14.66 0.51 -13.10
C VAL A 147 15.53 1.77 -13.17
N ALA A 148 15.90 2.15 -14.38
CA ALA A 148 16.54 3.43 -14.68
C ALA A 148 15.50 4.53 -14.96
N ALA A 149 15.96 5.78 -15.03
CA ALA A 149 15.11 6.87 -15.47
C ALA A 149 14.71 6.67 -16.95
N GLY A 150 13.41 6.69 -17.22
CA GLY A 150 12.82 6.44 -18.53
C GLY A 150 12.27 5.02 -18.71
N ASP A 151 12.69 4.08 -17.85
CA ASP A 151 12.23 2.69 -17.91
C ASP A 151 10.75 2.58 -17.57
N THR A 152 10.12 1.55 -18.12
CA THR A 152 8.71 1.25 -17.91
C THR A 152 8.57 -0.15 -17.32
N LEU A 153 7.89 -0.24 -16.19
CA LEU A 153 7.52 -1.50 -15.55
C LEU A 153 6.02 -1.72 -15.71
N SER A 154 5.62 -2.90 -16.15
CA SER A 154 4.21 -3.22 -16.35
C SER A 154 3.81 -4.53 -15.67
N GLY A 155 2.75 -4.48 -14.89
CA GLY A 155 2.10 -5.62 -14.29
C GLY A 155 0.85 -6.00 -15.08
N LEU A 156 0.77 -7.26 -15.49
CA LEU A 156 -0.40 -7.83 -16.14
C LEU A 156 -1.14 -8.72 -15.15
N HIS A 157 -2.39 -8.39 -14.88
CA HIS A 157 -3.30 -9.26 -14.16
C HIS A 157 -4.11 -10.08 -15.15
N ARG A 158 -4.18 -11.39 -14.94
CA ARG A 158 -5.09 -12.28 -15.65
C ARG A 158 -6.02 -12.96 -14.64
N PRO A 159 -7.33 -13.01 -14.92
CA PRO A 159 -8.25 -13.77 -14.09
C PRO A 159 -7.93 -15.26 -14.20
N GLY A 160 -7.91 -15.96 -13.05
CA GLY A 160 -7.56 -17.38 -12.96
C GLY A 160 -7.55 -17.89 -11.53
#